data_AF-A0A497NB73-F1
#
_entry.id   AF-A0A497NB73-F1
#
_cell.length_a   1.000
_cell.length_b   1.000
_cell.length_c   1.000
_cell.angle_alpha   90.00
_cell.angle_beta   90.00
_cell.angle_gamma   90.00
#
_symmetry.space_group_name_H-M   'P 1'
#
loop_
_entity.id
_entity.type
_entity.pdbx_description
1 polymer ?
#
loop_
_entity_poly.entity_id
_entity_poly.type
_entity_poly.pdbx_seq_one_letter_code
_entity_poly.pdbx_strand_id
1 'polypeptide(L)'
;MFDINAITAKVEGAFRDAANDTLATMSERIFIDGGNSAGGKIGEYSVKPYYANPKTSPTATNKTGKTGKTIQGGYYKGGYKEFRAQQGRESGFINQRLTNNLQSDFNNAESGFVLQQTGDLTYSIVIDRPENIRKIEGQEKRFGPIFTELTKDEELLMLQSLEFNLNNRFKTL
;
A
#
# COMPACT_ATOMS: atom_id res chain seq x y z
N MET A 1 1.17 -19.31 -39.92
CA MET A 1 0.61 -19.90 -38.69
C MET A 1 0.87 -18.88 -37.59
N PHE A 2 -0.17 -18.41 -36.88
CA PHE A 2 0.05 -17.49 -35.77
C PHE A 2 0.76 -18.23 -34.64
N ASP A 3 1.87 -17.67 -34.16
CA ASP A 3 2.55 -18.19 -32.97
C ASP A 3 1.75 -17.75 -31.73
N ILE A 4 0.90 -18.65 -31.25
CA ILE A 4 0.06 -18.42 -30.08
C ILE A 4 0.92 -18.08 -28.85
N ASN A 5 2.11 -18.69 -28.71
CA ASN A 5 2.98 -18.43 -27.57
C ASN A 5 3.53 -17.00 -27.60
N ALA A 6 3.90 -16.51 -28.80
CA ALA A 6 4.36 -15.13 -28.98
C ALA A 6 3.25 -14.10 -28.69
N ILE A 7 2.00 -14.41 -29.07
CA ILE A 7 0.84 -13.55 -28.78
C ILE A 7 0.58 -13.52 -27.26
N THR A 8 0.55 -14.68 -26.61
CA THR A 8 0.36 -14.80 -25.15
C THR A 8 1.41 -13.99 -24.39
N ALA A 9 2.69 -14.14 -24.74
CA ALA A 9 3.77 -13.39 -24.08
C ALA A 9 3.63 -11.86 -24.24
N LYS A 10 3.12 -11.38 -25.39
CA LYS A 10 2.86 -9.95 -25.62
C LYS A 10 1.70 -9.46 -24.75
N VAL A 11 0.61 -10.22 -24.64
CA VAL A 11 -0.55 -9.87 -23.79
C VAL A 11 -0.16 -9.85 -22.31
N GLU A 12 0.51 -10.90 -21.84
CA GLU A 12 1.01 -10.98 -20.46
C GLU A 12 1.95 -9.82 -20.12
N GLY A 13 2.85 -9.46 -21.04
CA GLY A 13 3.74 -8.31 -20.88
C GLY A 13 2.97 -6.98 -20.79
N ALA A 14 1.96 -6.77 -21.65
CA ALA A 14 1.17 -5.55 -21.62
C ALA A 14 0.42 -5.37 -20.30
N PHE A 15 -0.16 -6.47 -19.81
CA PHE A 15 -0.91 -6.47 -18.57
C PHE A 15 0.00 -6.32 -17.35
N ARG A 16 1.21 -6.91 -17.38
CA ARG A 16 2.25 -6.67 -16.37
C ARG A 16 2.59 -5.21 -16.22
N ASP A 17 2.83 -4.52 -17.33
CA ASP A 17 3.18 -3.11 -17.31
C ASP A 17 2.02 -2.27 -16.75
N ALA A 18 0.79 -2.52 -17.20
CA ALA A 18 -0.40 -1.83 -16.72
C ALA A 18 -0.67 -2.05 -15.21
N ALA A 19 -0.45 -3.28 -14.73
CA ALA A 19 -0.62 -3.60 -13.33
C ALA A 19 0.46 -2.95 -12.45
N ASN A 20 1.69 -2.85 -12.95
CA ASN A 20 2.78 -2.14 -12.26
C ASN A 20 2.52 -0.63 -12.17
N ASP A 21 2.00 -0.01 -13.24
CA ASP A 21 1.59 1.40 -13.22
C ASP A 21 0.50 1.64 -12.17
N THR A 22 -0.47 0.73 -12.11
CA THR A 22 -1.58 0.78 -11.14
C THR A 22 -1.06 0.58 -9.71
N LEU A 23 -0.16 -0.39 -9.49
CA LEU A 23 0.48 -0.65 -8.20
C LEU A 23 1.26 0.57 -7.69
N ALA A 24 1.97 1.27 -8.58
CA ALA A 24 2.68 2.50 -8.23
C ALA A 24 1.73 3.59 -7.72
N THR A 25 0.60 3.76 -8.41
CA THR A 25 -0.46 4.73 -8.04
C THR A 25 -1.11 4.34 -6.70
N MET A 26 -1.42 3.06 -6.50
CA MET A 26 -1.91 2.55 -5.22
C MET A 26 -0.93 2.81 -4.08
N SER A 27 0.37 2.61 -4.33
CA SER A 27 1.41 2.85 -3.33
C SER A 27 1.42 4.32 -2.89
N GLU A 28 1.36 5.25 -3.83
CA GLU A 28 1.26 6.67 -3.54
C GLU A 28 -0.01 6.98 -2.73
N ARG A 29 -1.17 6.53 -3.22
CA ARG A 29 -2.46 6.70 -2.53
C ARG A 29 -2.39 6.22 -1.08
N ILE A 30 -1.89 5.01 -0.83
CA ILE A 30 -1.98 4.36 0.49
C ILE A 30 -0.91 4.88 1.47
N PHE A 31 0.34 5.02 1.00
CA PHE A 31 1.49 5.27 1.87
C PHE A 31 1.91 6.73 1.94
N ILE A 32 1.55 7.54 0.94
CA ILE A 32 1.85 8.97 0.91
C ILE A 32 0.59 9.73 1.28
N ASP A 33 -0.48 9.58 0.49
CA ASP A 33 -1.68 10.40 0.59
C ASP A 33 -2.69 9.91 1.64
N GLY A 34 -2.56 8.66 2.09
CA GLY A 34 -3.47 8.08 3.06
C GLY A 34 -4.90 7.97 2.54
N GLY A 35 -5.07 7.58 1.28
CA GLY A 35 -6.35 7.40 0.60
C GLY A 35 -6.88 5.96 0.68
N ASN A 36 -8.20 5.83 0.77
CA ASN A 36 -8.91 4.55 0.69
C ASN A 36 -9.40 4.28 -0.75
N SER A 37 -9.94 3.09 -1.00
CA SER A 37 -10.41 2.70 -2.35
C SER A 37 -11.68 3.43 -2.79
N ALA A 38 -12.37 4.12 -1.87
CA ALA A 38 -13.52 4.97 -2.18
C ALA A 38 -13.13 6.40 -2.65
N GLY A 39 -11.83 6.72 -2.75
CA GLY A 39 -11.34 8.04 -3.16
C GLY A 39 -11.28 9.08 -2.03
N GLY A 40 -11.55 8.68 -0.78
CA GLY A 40 -11.45 9.53 0.41
C GLY A 40 -10.18 9.25 1.23
N LYS A 41 -10.03 9.93 2.38
CA LYS A 41 -8.96 9.60 3.34
C LYS A 41 -9.31 8.32 4.12
N ILE A 42 -8.29 7.52 4.47
CA ILE A 42 -8.41 6.33 5.33
C ILE A 42 -9.00 6.69 6.70
N GLY A 43 -8.59 7.85 7.23
CA GLY A 43 -9.09 8.38 8.50
C GLY A 43 -8.07 9.25 9.21
N GLU A 44 -8.29 9.47 10.50
CA GLU A 44 -7.44 10.31 11.35
C GLU A 44 -6.74 9.50 12.45
N TYR A 45 -5.53 9.92 12.81
CA TYR A 45 -4.81 9.29 13.91
C TYR A 45 -5.46 9.59 15.27
N SER A 46 -5.45 8.60 16.15
CA SER A 46 -5.98 8.71 17.50
C SER A 46 -5.26 9.79 18.31
N VAL A 47 -6.04 10.63 18.97
CA VAL A 47 -5.60 11.60 19.99
C VAL A 47 -5.65 11.04 21.41
N LYS A 48 -6.12 9.80 21.60
CA LYS A 48 -6.14 9.14 22.92
C LYS A 48 -4.71 8.86 23.38
N PRO A 49 -4.39 9.05 24.68
CA PRO A 49 -3.04 8.89 25.20
C PRO A 49 -2.38 7.57 24.77
N TYR A 50 -1.11 7.66 24.37
CA TYR A 50 -0.37 6.56 23.79
C TYR A 50 0.99 6.39 24.48
N TYR A 51 1.38 5.15 24.72
CA TYR A 51 2.72 4.80 25.18
C TYR A 51 3.48 4.13 24.04
N ALA A 52 4.56 4.75 23.59
CA ALA A 52 5.42 4.20 22.55
C ALA A 52 6.52 3.33 23.16
N ASN A 53 6.76 2.19 22.52
CA ASN A 53 7.92 1.34 22.79
C ASN A 53 9.11 1.83 21.94
N PRO A 54 10.26 2.17 22.54
CA PRO A 54 11.41 2.68 21.81
C PRO A 54 12.01 1.63 20.87
N LYS A 55 11.84 0.33 21.16
CA LYS A 55 12.36 -0.76 20.33
C LYS A 55 11.66 -0.89 18.99
N THR A 56 10.43 -0.39 18.88
CA THR A 56 9.59 -0.48 17.69
C THR A 56 9.36 0.88 17.03
N SER A 57 10.01 1.92 17.53
CA SER A 57 9.89 3.29 17.01
C SER A 57 11.01 3.54 15.99
N PRO A 58 10.72 4.13 14.82
CA PRO A 58 11.75 4.48 13.84
C PRO A 58 12.84 5.39 14.39
N THR A 59 12.46 6.36 15.23
CA THR A 59 13.38 7.29 15.88
C THR A 59 13.18 7.27 17.40
N ALA A 60 14.13 7.85 18.13
CA ALA A 60 14.10 7.90 19.59
C ALA A 60 12.78 8.50 20.09
N THR A 61 12.18 7.85 21.09
CA THR A 61 10.99 8.34 21.79
C THR A 61 11.36 9.36 22.85
N ASN A 62 10.44 10.26 23.18
CA ASN A 62 10.58 11.13 24.36
C ASN A 62 10.65 10.26 25.61
N LYS A 63 11.71 10.29 26.39
CA LYS A 63 11.90 9.42 27.57
C LYS A 63 11.09 9.85 28.79
N THR A 64 9.89 10.40 28.60
CA THR A 64 9.09 11.03 29.64
C THR A 64 7.76 10.30 29.77
N GLY A 65 7.40 9.94 31.01
CA GLY A 65 6.13 9.28 31.35
C GLY A 65 5.02 10.27 31.67
N LYS A 66 3.81 9.74 31.93
CA LYS A 66 2.61 10.54 32.24
C LYS A 66 2.77 11.54 33.39
N THR A 67 3.63 11.23 34.36
CA THR A 67 3.89 12.06 35.54
C THR A 67 5.13 12.95 35.40
N GLY A 68 5.72 13.03 34.20
CA GLY A 68 6.97 13.77 33.96
C GLY A 68 8.24 13.01 34.36
N LYS A 69 8.12 11.83 34.98
CA LYS A 69 9.26 10.99 35.33
C LYS A 69 9.90 10.38 34.08
N THR A 70 11.22 10.21 34.11
CA THR A 70 11.94 9.52 33.04
C THR A 70 11.54 8.04 32.99
N ILE A 71 11.17 7.55 31.80
CA ILE A 71 10.84 6.14 31.55
C ILE A 71 11.62 5.63 30.33
N GLN A 72 11.63 4.31 30.10
CA GLN A 72 12.32 3.73 28.95
C GLN A 72 11.64 4.05 27.61
N GLY A 73 10.32 4.17 27.59
CA GLY A 73 9.56 4.57 26.39
C GLY A 73 9.13 6.03 26.40
N GLY A 74 8.06 6.32 25.67
CA GLY A 74 7.51 7.68 25.64
C GLY A 74 6.01 7.72 25.82
N TYR A 75 5.56 8.67 26.64
CA TYR A 75 4.15 8.98 26.81
C TYR A 75 3.77 10.18 25.95
N TYR A 76 2.72 10.01 25.16
CA TYR A 76 2.18 11.02 24.26
C TYR A 76 0.74 11.31 24.67
N LYS A 77 0.50 12.50 25.22
CA LYS A 77 -0.80 12.91 25.75
C LYS A 77 -1.80 13.16 24.61
N GLY A 78 -1.34 13.76 23.52
CA GLY A 78 -2.05 13.91 22.24
C GLY A 78 -2.08 12.64 21.40
N GLY A 79 -1.72 11.49 21.99
CA GLY A 79 -1.90 10.18 21.42
C GLY A 79 -0.94 9.81 20.30
N TYR A 80 -1.40 8.90 19.45
CA TYR A 80 -0.60 8.40 18.33
C TYR A 80 -0.31 9.50 17.30
N LYS A 81 -1.21 10.48 17.17
CA LYS A 81 -0.99 11.68 16.35
C LYS A 81 0.25 12.47 16.81
N GLU A 82 0.40 12.73 18.10
CA GLU A 82 1.56 13.42 18.66
C GLU A 82 2.84 12.60 18.48
N PHE A 83 2.78 11.28 18.72
CA PHE A 83 3.90 10.39 18.44
C PHE A 83 4.36 10.48 16.98
N ARG A 84 3.43 10.44 16.02
CA ARG A 84 3.73 10.56 14.59
C ARG A 84 4.44 11.87 14.24
N ALA A 85 3.95 12.98 14.77
CA ALA A 85 4.56 14.29 14.58
C ALA A 85 5.99 14.33 15.14
N GLN A 86 6.21 13.78 16.34
CA GLN A 86 7.54 13.69 16.96
C GLN A 86 8.50 12.83 16.14
N GLN A 87 8.00 11.78 15.49
CA GLN A 87 8.78 10.92 14.59
C GLN A 87 9.08 11.57 13.23
N GLY A 88 8.68 12.83 13.01
CA GLY A 88 8.85 13.54 11.73
C GLY A 88 8.02 12.93 10.61
N ARG A 89 6.83 12.38 10.94
CA ARG A 89 5.93 11.73 9.99
C ARG A 89 4.59 12.48 9.89
N GLU A 90 3.88 12.22 8.80
CA GLU A 90 2.51 12.71 8.59
C GLU A 90 1.62 12.38 9.81
N SER A 91 0.85 13.35 10.29
CA SER A 91 0.08 13.24 11.53
C SER A 91 -1.36 13.79 11.42
N GLY A 92 -1.68 14.49 10.33
CA GLY A 92 -3.02 14.97 10.01
C GLY A 92 -3.95 13.84 9.58
N PHE A 93 -3.46 12.87 8.80
CA PHE A 93 -4.25 11.75 8.30
C PHE A 93 -3.48 10.43 8.36
N ILE A 94 -4.23 9.31 8.35
CA ILE A 94 -3.64 7.98 8.34
C ILE A 94 -3.03 7.68 6.98
N ASN A 95 -1.69 7.59 6.91
CA ASN A 95 -1.01 6.82 5.88
C ASN A 95 -0.38 5.56 6.50
N GLN A 96 -0.27 4.48 5.73
CA GLN A 96 0.16 3.17 6.26
C GLN A 96 1.69 3.06 6.49
N ARG A 97 2.36 4.21 6.57
CA ARG A 97 3.82 4.37 6.51
C ARG A 97 4.41 4.83 7.84
N LEU A 98 4.94 3.92 8.66
CA LEU A 98 5.72 4.25 9.88
C LEU A 98 7.21 3.90 9.72
N THR A 99 7.50 2.63 9.47
CA THR A 99 8.85 2.07 9.28
C THR A 99 9.20 1.79 7.81
N ASN A 100 8.27 2.06 6.88
CA ASN A 100 8.36 1.72 5.46
C ASN A 100 8.39 0.21 5.12
N ASN A 101 8.40 -0.71 6.09
CA ASN A 101 8.46 -2.15 5.80
C ASN A 101 7.31 -2.63 4.90
N LEU A 102 6.06 -2.27 5.24
CA LEU A 102 4.91 -2.65 4.42
C LEU A 102 4.94 -2.03 3.03
N GLN A 103 5.36 -0.76 2.92
CA GLN A 103 5.48 -0.09 1.63
C GLN A 103 6.56 -0.76 0.76
N SER A 104 7.69 -1.12 1.35
CA SER A 104 8.75 -1.84 0.66
C SER A 104 8.24 -3.18 0.14
N ASP A 105 7.53 -3.94 0.97
CA ASP A 105 7.00 -5.24 0.53
C ASP A 105 5.90 -5.09 -0.50
N PHE A 106 5.06 -4.05 -0.39
CA PHE A 106 4.02 -3.75 -1.38
C PHE A 106 4.61 -3.35 -2.74
N ASN A 107 5.66 -2.50 -2.74
CA ASN A 107 6.28 -2.01 -3.97
C ASN A 107 7.17 -3.05 -4.66
N ASN A 108 7.73 -3.98 -3.89
CA ASN A 108 8.58 -5.06 -4.40
C ASN A 108 7.85 -6.41 -4.41
N ALA A 109 6.53 -6.41 -4.15
CA ALA A 109 5.74 -7.62 -4.17
C ALA A 109 5.90 -8.30 -5.52
N GLU A 110 6.03 -9.62 -5.51
CA GLU A 110 5.92 -10.36 -6.76
C GLU A 110 4.53 -10.13 -7.33
N SER A 111 4.50 -9.39 -8.42
CA SER A 111 3.34 -9.07 -9.22
C SER A 111 3.13 -10.26 -10.16
N GLY A 112 2.21 -11.16 -9.79
CA GLY A 112 1.96 -12.42 -10.47
C GLY A 112 0.65 -12.41 -11.27
N PHE A 113 0.61 -13.20 -12.35
CA PHE A 113 -0.61 -13.49 -13.08
C PHE A 113 -1.06 -14.90 -12.81
N VAL A 114 -2.35 -15.04 -12.47
CA VAL A 114 -3.03 -16.32 -12.53
C VAL A 114 -4.13 -16.17 -13.57
N LEU A 115 -3.99 -16.88 -14.70
CA LEU A 115 -5.11 -17.12 -15.59
C LEU A 115 -6.03 -18.09 -14.87
N GLN A 116 -7.18 -17.59 -14.43
CA GLN A 116 -8.18 -18.47 -13.85
C GLN A 116 -8.72 -19.39 -14.94
N GLN A 117 -9.18 -20.59 -14.57
CA GLN A 117 -9.81 -21.52 -15.52
C GLN A 117 -11.07 -20.94 -16.18
N THR A 118 -11.61 -19.84 -15.65
CA THR A 118 -12.69 -19.04 -16.24
C THR A 118 -12.25 -18.24 -17.48
N GLY A 119 -10.94 -18.11 -17.72
CA GLY A 119 -10.37 -17.23 -18.74
C GLY A 119 -10.02 -15.82 -18.22
N ASP A 120 -10.29 -15.53 -16.95
CA ASP A 120 -10.02 -14.24 -16.36
C ASP A 120 -8.53 -14.10 -16.01
N LEU A 121 -7.91 -13.02 -16.50
CA LEU A 121 -6.56 -12.67 -16.12
C LEU A 121 -6.61 -11.86 -14.81
N THR A 122 -6.21 -12.50 -13.71
CA THR A 122 -6.21 -11.84 -12.40
C THR A 122 -4.81 -11.35 -12.05
N TYR A 123 -4.74 -10.07 -11.64
CA TYR A 123 -3.53 -9.53 -11.03
C TYR A 123 -3.50 -9.85 -9.54
N SER A 124 -2.37 -10.35 -9.05
CA SER A 124 -2.18 -10.62 -7.63
C SER A 124 -0.89 -9.98 -7.15
N ILE A 125 -1.00 -9.25 -6.04
CA ILE A 125 0.14 -8.71 -5.30
C ILE A 125 0.44 -9.72 -4.19
N VAL A 126 1.58 -10.41 -4.29
CA VAL A 126 1.97 -11.40 -3.27
C VAL A 126 2.85 -10.73 -2.23
N ILE A 127 2.38 -10.71 -0.98
CA ILE A 127 3.14 -10.23 0.17
C ILE A 127 3.41 -11.42 1.08
N ASP A 128 4.68 -11.82 1.18
CA ASP A 128 5.04 -13.06 1.89
C ASP A 128 5.13 -12.88 3.41
N ARG A 129 5.42 -11.66 3.88
CA ARG A 129 5.69 -11.40 5.30
C ARG A 129 4.39 -11.48 6.12
N PRO A 130 4.24 -12.45 7.04
CA PRO A 130 2.99 -12.65 7.79
C PRO A 130 2.56 -11.44 8.62
N GLU A 131 3.52 -10.67 9.14
CA GLU A 131 3.27 -9.44 9.88
C GLU A 131 2.62 -8.34 9.02
N ASN A 132 2.99 -8.28 7.74
CA ASN A 132 2.45 -7.31 6.80
C ASN A 132 1.08 -7.73 6.29
N ILE A 133 0.85 -9.03 6.07
CA ILE A 133 -0.47 -9.59 5.79
C ILE A 133 -1.44 -9.25 6.93
N ARG A 134 -1.09 -9.58 8.18
CA ARG A 134 -1.94 -9.27 9.36
C ARG A 134 -2.21 -7.77 9.49
N LYS A 135 -1.24 -6.93 9.12
CA LYS A 135 -1.41 -5.48 9.14
C LYS A 135 -2.41 -5.04 8.07
N ILE A 136 -2.35 -5.57 6.85
CA ILE A 136 -3.34 -5.29 5.81
C ILE A 136 -4.73 -5.70 6.28
N GLU A 137 -4.92 -6.96 6.68
CA GLU A 137 -6.20 -7.49 7.15
C GLU A 137 -6.79 -6.68 8.30
N GLY A 138 -5.96 -6.36 9.30
CA GLY A 138 -6.40 -5.58 10.46
C GLY A 138 -6.82 -4.15 10.10
N GLN A 139 -6.16 -3.54 9.11
CA GLN A 139 -6.50 -2.19 8.65
C GLN A 139 -7.75 -2.19 7.78
N GLU A 140 -7.91 -3.16 6.89
CA GLU A 140 -9.10 -3.27 6.05
C GLU A 140 -10.34 -3.58 6.88
N LYS A 141 -10.22 -4.46 7.88
CA LYS A 141 -11.29 -4.71 8.84
C LYS A 141 -11.73 -3.44 9.59
N ARG A 142 -10.79 -2.51 9.82
CA ARG A 142 -11.05 -1.31 10.61
C ARG A 142 -11.59 -0.15 9.79
N PHE A 143 -11.10 0.02 8.56
CA PHE A 143 -11.34 1.21 7.75
C PHE A 143 -12.05 0.92 6.42
N GLY A 144 -12.35 -0.35 6.14
CA GLY A 144 -12.83 -0.78 4.84
C GLY A 144 -11.68 -0.98 3.84
N PRO A 145 -12.02 -1.19 2.55
CA PRO A 145 -11.04 -1.48 1.51
C PRO A 145 -9.99 -0.37 1.35
N ILE A 146 -8.72 -0.78 1.37
CA ILE A 146 -7.56 0.12 1.19
C ILE A 146 -6.62 -0.46 0.15
N PHE A 147 -6.29 -1.74 0.29
CA PHE A 147 -5.30 -2.47 -0.49
C PHE A 147 -5.93 -3.41 -1.51
N THR A 148 -7.10 -3.97 -1.20
CA THR A 148 -7.73 -5.03 -2.00
C THR A 148 -8.59 -4.52 -3.15
N GLU A 149 -9.03 -3.27 -3.10
CA GLU A 149 -9.84 -2.64 -4.13
C GLU A 149 -9.12 -1.44 -4.77
N LEU A 150 -9.38 -1.25 -6.06
CA LEU A 150 -8.95 -0.09 -6.81
C LEU A 150 -9.95 1.06 -6.64
N THR A 151 -9.45 2.29 -6.72
CA THR A 151 -10.30 3.45 -7.00
C THR A 151 -10.70 3.48 -8.47
N LYS A 152 -11.74 4.25 -8.82
CA LYS A 152 -12.15 4.45 -10.21
C LYS A 152 -11.03 5.00 -11.10
N ASP A 153 -10.18 5.87 -10.55
CA ASP A 153 -9.07 6.46 -11.29
C ASP A 153 -7.97 5.42 -11.54
N GLU A 154 -7.71 4.53 -10.57
CA GLU A 154 -6.78 3.40 -10.73
C GLU A 154 -7.31 2.36 -11.72
N GLU A 155 -8.61 2.08 -11.73
CA GLU A 155 -9.24 1.20 -12.74
C GLU A 155 -9.09 1.80 -14.14
N LEU A 156 -9.36 3.10 -14.29
CA LEU A 156 -9.22 3.78 -15.58
C LEU A 156 -7.76 3.80 -16.05
N LEU A 157 -6.82 4.08 -15.15
CA LEU A 157 -5.40 4.01 -15.44
C LEU A 157 -4.99 2.62 -15.91
N MET A 158 -5.43 1.56 -15.22
CA MET A 158 -5.13 0.19 -15.60
C MET A 158 -5.61 -0.12 -17.03
N LEU A 159 -6.83 0.28 -17.38
CA LEU A 159 -7.38 0.09 -18.72
C LEU A 159 -6.61 0.87 -19.79
N GLN A 160 -6.27 2.13 -19.52
CA GLN A 160 -5.53 2.99 -20.44
C GLN A 160 -4.10 2.47 -20.66
N SER A 161 -3.40 2.11 -19.58
CA SER A 161 -2.06 1.51 -19.66
C SER A 161 -2.11 0.17 -20.40
N LEU A 162 -3.13 -0.65 -20.17
CA LEU A 162 -3.28 -1.92 -20.89
C LEU A 162 -3.47 -1.70 -22.38
N GLU A 163 -4.39 -0.81 -22.78
CA GLU A 163 -4.63 -0.48 -24.18
C GLU A 163 -3.36 0.06 -24.86
N PHE A 164 -2.66 0.99 -24.21
CA PHE A 164 -1.41 1.56 -24.71
C PHE A 164 -0.35 0.48 -24.94
N ASN A 165 -0.14 -0.39 -23.95
CA ASN A 165 0.89 -1.43 -24.02
C ASN A 165 0.54 -2.53 -25.05
N LEU A 166 -0.73 -2.91 -25.17
CA LEU A 166 -1.19 -3.80 -26.23
C LEU A 166 -0.92 -3.16 -27.60
N ASN A 167 -1.36 -1.92 -27.82
CA ASN A 167 -1.15 -1.23 -29.08
C ASN A 167 0.34 -1.16 -29.45
N ASN A 168 1.23 -0.84 -28.50
CA ASN A 168 2.67 -0.79 -28.79
C ASN A 168 3.27 -2.16 -29.09
N ARG A 169 2.87 -3.21 -28.36
CA ARG A 169 3.39 -4.57 -28.55
C ARG A 169 2.86 -5.24 -29.82
N PHE A 170 1.69 -4.85 -30.31
CA PHE A 170 1.09 -5.42 -31.53
C PHE A 170 1.32 -4.55 -32.78
N LYS A 171 1.65 -3.26 -32.67
CA LYS A 171 2.11 -2.41 -33.80
C LYS A 171 3.41 -2.89 -34.46
N THR A 172 4.14 -3.80 -33.82
CA THR A 172 5.43 -4.35 -34.30
C THR A 172 5.29 -5.71 -35.01
N LEU A 173 4.06 -6.14 -35.31
CA LEU A 173 3.76 -7.30 -36.16
C LEU A 173 3.55 -6.88 -37.62
#